data_AF-C4KZZ7-F1
#
_entry.id   AF-C4KZZ7-F1
#
_cell.length_a   1.000
_cell.length_b   1.000
_cell.length_c   1.000
_cell.angle_alpha   90.00
_cell.angle_beta   90.00
_cell.angle_gamma   90.00
#
_symmetry.space_group_name_H-M   'P 1'
#
loop_
_entity.id
_entity.type
_entity.pdbx_description
1 polymer ?
#
loop_
_entity_poly.entity_id
_entity_poly.type
_entity_poly.pdbx_seq_one_letter_code
_entity_poly.pdbx_strand_id
1 'polypeptide(L)'
;MEAFIQRLERSTLWQAVIYFVLGVLILLYPRFFFDVMVYVIAGYLAIMGIWMIFQGLRRRQGGLPPTFFMGLIYLILAAVVFFFAETLASLLPILIGALFLFGGIIRLIQALGYRQSMSGRWLWFLIGSLLWIGVGILMLTNPFSSLLVLFQLFGGILIAIAVLELFLYFAIRSTKRQARY
;
A
#
# COMPACT_ATOMS: atom_id res chain seq x y z
N MET A 1 -26.78 24.38 -10.22
CA MET A 1 -26.42 22.94 -10.13
C MET A 1 -25.49 22.50 -11.26
N GLU A 2 -25.65 22.98 -12.49
CA GLU A 2 -24.79 22.55 -13.64
C GLU A 2 -23.29 22.86 -13.47
N ALA A 3 -22.94 24.02 -12.90
CA ALA A 3 -21.54 24.38 -12.63
C ALA A 3 -20.86 23.49 -11.57
N PHE A 4 -21.63 22.90 -10.65
CA PHE A 4 -21.13 21.94 -9.65
C PHE A 4 -20.88 20.57 -10.29
N ILE A 5 -21.78 20.16 -11.18
CA ILE A 5 -21.66 18.91 -11.93
C ILE A 5 -20.51 18.96 -12.95
N GLN A 6 -20.28 20.10 -13.61
CA GLN A 6 -19.11 20.28 -14.50
C GLN A 6 -17.77 20.27 -13.74
N ARG A 7 -17.72 20.81 -12.51
CA ARG A 7 -16.53 20.72 -11.66
C ARG A 7 -16.24 19.28 -11.22
N LEU A 8 -17.29 18.52 -10.88
CA LEU A 8 -17.20 17.09 -10.59
C LEU A 8 -16.70 16.29 -11.80
N GLU A 9 -17.27 16.51 -12.99
CA GLU A 9 -16.89 15.80 -14.22
C GLU A 9 -15.42 16.02 -14.62
N ARG A 10 -14.88 17.23 -14.41
CA ARG A 10 -13.47 17.53 -14.69
C ARG A 10 -12.54 16.96 -13.62
N SER A 11 -12.95 16.93 -12.35
CA SER A 11 -12.15 16.35 -11.28
C SER A 11 -12.01 14.84 -11.40
N THR A 12 -13.07 14.13 -11.80
CA THR A 12 -13.07 12.67 -11.94
C THR A 12 -12.16 12.21 -13.08
N LEU A 13 -12.14 12.93 -14.21
CA LEU A 13 -11.22 12.61 -15.31
C LEU A 13 -9.74 12.77 -14.93
N TRP A 14 -9.39 13.86 -14.23
CA TRP A 14 -8.01 14.06 -13.77
C TRP A 14 -7.60 13.01 -12.74
N GLN A 15 -8.48 12.65 -11.82
CA GLN A 15 -8.24 11.57 -10.84
C GLN A 15 -8.01 10.23 -11.52
N ALA A 16 -8.89 9.83 -12.45
CA ALA A 16 -8.74 8.57 -13.18
C ALA A 16 -7.41 8.51 -13.96
N VAL A 17 -7.00 9.60 -14.63
CA VAL A 17 -5.71 9.66 -15.32
C VAL A 17 -4.55 9.53 -14.34
N ILE A 18 -4.60 10.21 -13.20
CA ILE A 18 -3.56 10.11 -12.17
C ILE A 18 -3.47 8.68 -11.62
N TYR A 19 -4.60 8.06 -11.27
CA TYR A 19 -4.63 6.69 -10.77
C TYR A 19 -4.15 5.68 -11.79
N PHE A 20 -4.49 5.87 -13.08
CA PHE A 20 -3.99 5.03 -14.16
C PHE A 20 -2.47 5.14 -14.30
N VAL A 21 -1.93 6.35 -14.39
CA VAL A 21 -0.49 6.59 -14.56
C VAL A 21 0.29 6.08 -13.34
N LEU A 22 -0.16 6.42 -12.12
CA LEU A 22 0.47 5.92 -10.90
C LEU A 22 0.36 4.40 -10.79
N GLY A 23 -0.79 3.83 -11.11
CA GLY A 23 -1.01 2.39 -11.09
C GLY A 23 -0.06 1.65 -12.03
N VAL A 24 0.09 2.14 -13.28
CA VAL A 24 1.04 1.59 -14.26
C VAL A 24 2.49 1.74 -13.79
N LEU A 25 2.86 2.91 -13.26
CA LEU A 25 4.20 3.16 -12.76
C LEU A 25 4.58 2.21 -11.62
N ILE A 26 3.66 2.03 -10.65
CA ILE A 26 3.86 1.12 -9.52
C ILE A 26 3.92 -0.34 -9.99
N LEU A 27 3.09 -0.73 -10.94
CA LEU A 27 3.05 -2.09 -11.47
C LEU A 27 4.36 -2.48 -12.16
N LEU A 28 4.91 -1.57 -12.97
CA LEU A 28 6.14 -1.79 -13.73
C LEU A 28 7.41 -1.59 -12.91
N TYR A 29 7.42 -0.62 -11.98
CA TYR A 29 8.59 -0.23 -11.21
C TYR A 29 8.27 -0.11 -9.71
N PRO A 30 7.87 -1.21 -9.04
CA PRO A 30 7.48 -1.17 -7.62
C PRO A 30 8.64 -0.79 -6.70
N ARG A 31 9.87 -1.18 -7.04
CA ARG A 31 11.06 -0.85 -6.24
C ARG A 31 11.36 0.64 -6.26
N PHE A 32 11.31 1.26 -7.44
CA PHE A 32 11.46 2.70 -7.58
C PHE A 32 10.44 3.46 -6.73
N PHE A 33 9.18 3.01 -6.74
CA PHE A 33 8.14 3.62 -5.92
C PHE A 33 8.44 3.51 -4.42
N PHE A 34 8.86 2.33 -3.96
CA PHE A 34 9.29 2.11 -2.58
C PHE A 34 10.45 3.05 -2.20
N ASP A 35 11.49 3.13 -3.02
CA ASP A 35 12.67 3.97 -2.76
C ASP A 35 12.28 5.46 -2.67
N VAL A 36 11.41 5.92 -3.59
CA VAL A 36 10.86 7.29 -3.54
C VAL A 36 10.12 7.53 -2.23
N MET A 37 9.27 6.60 -1.78
CA MET A 37 8.58 6.73 -0.50
C MET A 37 9.57 6.83 0.67
N VAL A 38 10.61 6.00 0.68
CA VAL A 38 11.65 6.02 1.73
C VAL A 38 12.38 7.36 1.74
N TYR A 39 12.80 7.87 0.57
CA TYR A 39 13.47 9.16 0.49
C TYR A 39 12.58 10.32 0.92
N VAL A 40 11.29 10.31 0.55
CA VAL A 40 10.33 11.33 0.96
C VAL A 40 10.15 11.31 2.49
N ILE A 41 9.96 10.13 3.08
CA ILE A 41 9.77 9.97 4.53
C ILE A 41 11.05 10.38 5.29
N ALA A 42 12.20 9.84 4.90
CA ALA A 42 13.47 10.15 5.54
C ALA A 42 13.84 11.64 5.38
N GLY A 43 13.63 12.20 4.19
CA GLY A 43 13.85 13.62 3.92
C GLY A 43 12.94 14.52 4.76
N TYR A 44 11.66 14.19 4.87
CA TYR A 44 10.73 14.90 5.74
C TYR A 44 11.17 14.86 7.21
N LEU A 45 11.53 13.68 7.73
CA LEU A 45 12.04 13.52 9.09
C LEU A 45 13.33 14.34 9.31
N ALA A 46 14.23 14.34 8.34
CA ALA A 46 15.48 15.09 8.41
C ALA A 46 15.23 16.60 8.45
N ILE A 47 14.36 17.12 7.57
CA ILE A 47 13.97 18.54 7.54
C ILE A 47 13.35 18.94 8.89
N MET A 48 12.43 18.14 9.42
CA MET A 48 11.81 18.38 10.72
C MET A 48 12.83 18.36 11.85
N GLY A 49 13.77 17.42 11.84
CA GLY A 49 14.85 17.32 12.82
C GLY A 49 15.77 18.55 12.81
N ILE A 50 16.24 18.96 11.63
CA ILE A 50 17.06 20.17 11.45
C ILE A 50 16.31 21.41 11.93
N TRP A 51 15.04 21.55 11.54
CA TRP A 51 14.20 22.67 11.92
C TRP A 51 14.01 22.77 13.44
N MET A 52 13.78 21.63 14.12
CA MET A 52 13.64 21.57 15.57
C MET A 52 14.94 21.88 16.31
N ILE A 53 16.08 21.36 15.82
CA ILE A 53 17.40 21.71 16.36
C ILE A 53 17.62 23.22 16.26
N PHE A 54 17.38 23.80 15.08
CA PHE A 54 17.57 25.23 14.85
C PHE A 54 16.71 26.10 15.78
N GLN A 55 15.43 25.78 15.93
CA GLN A 55 14.55 26.45 16.89
C GLN A 55 15.00 26.24 18.34
N GLY A 56 15.46 25.04 18.69
CA GLY A 56 16.00 24.71 20.00
C GLY A 56 17.24 25.52 20.34
N LEU A 57 18.14 25.76 19.37
CA LEU A 57 19.30 26.64 19.57
C LEU A 57 18.88 28.10 19.78
N ARG A 58 17.87 28.59 19.06
CA ARG A 58 17.41 29.98 19.17
C ARG A 58 16.70 30.29 20.50
N ARG A 59 16.06 29.30 21.13
CA ARG A 59 15.30 29.45 22.38
C ARG A 59 16.11 29.09 23.63
N ARG A 60 17.42 28.89 23.52
CA ARG A 60 18.27 28.55 24.67
C ARG A 60 18.28 29.71 25.68
N GLN A 61 17.67 29.49 26.84
CA GLN A 61 17.80 30.35 28.03
C GLN A 61 18.51 29.55 29.13
N GLY A 62 19.83 29.44 29.04
CA GLY A 62 20.66 28.77 30.06
C GLY A 62 20.84 27.24 29.90
N GLY A 63 20.31 26.61 28.84
CA GLY A 63 20.47 25.17 28.59
C GLY A 63 19.93 24.68 27.26
N LEU A 64 20.09 23.39 26.97
CA LEU A 64 19.51 22.71 25.81
C LEU A 64 18.02 22.43 26.05
N PRO A 65 17.09 23.08 25.32
CA PRO A 65 15.68 22.81 25.51
C PRO A 65 15.31 21.40 25.01
N PRO A 66 14.21 20.79 25.51
CA PRO A 66 13.74 19.48 25.05
C PRO A 66 13.53 19.40 23.52
N THR A 67 13.19 20.52 22.88
CA THR A 67 13.02 20.62 21.42
C THR A 67 14.30 20.28 20.65
N PHE A 68 15.48 20.58 21.20
CA PHE A 68 16.76 20.21 20.60
C PHE A 68 16.93 18.70 20.56
N PHE A 69 16.67 18.02 21.70
CA PHE A 69 16.77 16.56 21.80
C PHE A 69 15.76 15.87 20.89
N MET A 70 14.55 16.42 20.77
CA MET A 70 13.55 15.89 19.85
C MET A 70 14.01 15.98 18.40
N GLY A 71 14.64 17.10 18.01
CA GLY A 71 15.23 17.22 16.68
C GLY A 71 16.35 16.21 16.41
N LEU A 72 17.17 15.87 17.42
CA LEU A 72 18.16 14.80 17.31
C LEU A 72 17.51 13.42 17.11
N ILE A 73 16.44 13.13 17.85
CA ILE A 73 15.65 11.89 17.67
C ILE A 73 15.09 11.81 16.25
N TYR A 74 14.55 12.89 15.70
CA TYR A 74 14.07 12.94 14.32
C TYR A 74 15.18 12.65 13.30
N LEU A 75 16.40 13.15 13.51
CA LEU A 75 17.53 12.84 12.63
C LEU A 75 17.97 11.38 12.74
N ILE A 76 17.98 10.81 13.95
CA ILE A 76 18.27 9.39 14.14
C ILE A 76 17.20 8.56 13.42
N LEU A 77 15.92 8.89 13.58
CA LEU A 77 14.83 8.21 12.88
C LEU A 77 14.94 8.34 11.36
N ALA A 78 15.31 9.52 10.84
CA ALA A 78 15.56 9.70 9.41
C ALA A 78 16.66 8.75 8.91
N ALA A 79 17.77 8.66 9.63
CA ALA A 79 18.85 7.73 9.31
C ALA A 79 18.41 6.26 9.41
N VAL A 80 17.68 5.90 10.47
CA VAL A 80 17.13 4.55 10.65
C VAL A 80 16.22 4.17 9.48
N VAL A 81 15.28 5.05 9.10
CA VAL A 81 14.41 4.82 7.95
C VAL A 81 15.24 4.70 6.68
N PHE A 82 16.19 5.58 6.44
CA PHE A 82 17.01 5.56 5.23
C PHE A 82 17.83 4.26 5.07
N PHE A 83 18.43 3.74 6.14
CA PHE A 83 19.28 2.56 6.08
C PHE A 83 18.55 1.23 6.31
N PHE A 84 17.47 1.24 7.08
CA PHE A 84 16.75 0.02 7.49
C PHE A 84 15.33 -0.07 6.94
N ALA A 85 14.91 0.82 6.04
CA ALA A 85 13.56 0.77 5.45
C ALA A 85 13.22 -0.59 4.85
N GLU A 86 14.12 -1.20 4.07
CA GLU A 86 13.86 -2.52 3.48
C GLU A 86 13.58 -3.57 4.56
N THR A 87 14.41 -3.62 5.60
CA THR A 87 14.25 -4.54 6.74
C THR A 87 12.96 -4.28 7.49
N LEU A 88 12.68 -3.03 7.84
CA LEU A 88 11.46 -2.64 8.57
C LEU A 88 10.21 -2.95 7.75
N ALA A 89 10.23 -2.66 6.46
CA ALA A 89 9.10 -2.89 5.58
C ALA A 89 8.87 -4.39 5.32
N SER A 90 9.94 -5.21 5.31
CA SER A 90 9.86 -6.67 5.17
C SER A 90 9.16 -7.36 6.35
N LEU A 91 9.06 -6.71 7.51
CA LEU A 91 8.31 -7.22 8.66
C LEU A 91 6.82 -7.40 8.34
N LEU A 92 6.24 -6.53 7.51
CA LEU A 92 4.84 -6.64 7.11
C LEU A 92 4.57 -7.95 6.35
N PRO A 93 5.28 -8.28 5.26
CA PRO A 93 5.18 -9.58 4.61
C PRO A 93 5.44 -10.77 5.51
N ILE A 94 6.36 -10.66 6.48
CA ILE A 94 6.62 -11.76 7.42
C ILE A 94 5.38 -12.03 8.28
N LEU A 95 4.80 -10.99 8.86
CA LEU A 95 3.58 -11.11 9.67
C LEU A 95 2.42 -11.64 8.84
N ILE A 96 2.20 -11.09 7.64
CA ILE A 96 1.14 -11.54 6.73
C ILE A 96 1.39 -12.99 6.30
N GLY A 97 2.62 -13.34 5.92
CA GLY A 97 3.02 -14.68 5.51
C GLY A 97 2.76 -15.71 6.60
N ALA A 98 3.10 -15.39 7.85
CA ALA A 98 2.78 -16.23 8.99
C ALA A 98 1.26 -16.43 9.15
N LEU A 99 0.46 -15.38 9.02
CA LEU A 99 -1.00 -15.49 9.07
C LEU A 99 -1.55 -16.37 7.93
N PHE A 100 -1.00 -16.25 6.72
CA PHE A 100 -1.36 -17.09 5.59
C PHE A 100 -1.01 -18.56 5.81
N LEU A 101 0.15 -18.85 6.41
CA LEU A 101 0.53 -20.20 6.82
C LEU A 101 -0.43 -20.78 7.84
N PHE A 102 -0.69 -20.07 8.94
CA PHE A 102 -1.59 -20.54 9.99
C PHE A 102 -3.00 -20.77 9.43
N GLY A 103 -3.54 -19.81 8.68
CA GLY A 103 -4.83 -19.93 8.03
C GLY A 103 -4.89 -21.09 7.04
N GLY A 104 -3.83 -21.30 6.26
CA GLY A 104 -3.69 -22.42 5.32
C GLY A 104 -3.68 -23.77 6.01
N ILE A 105 -2.94 -23.92 7.12
CA ILE A 105 -2.90 -25.14 7.92
C ILE A 105 -4.29 -25.46 8.50
N ILE A 106 -4.97 -24.47 9.09
CA ILE A 106 -6.32 -24.65 9.62
C ILE A 106 -7.28 -25.14 8.52
N ARG A 107 -7.24 -24.50 7.34
CA ARG A 107 -8.05 -24.89 6.17
C ARG A 107 -7.70 -26.29 5.67
N LEU A 108 -6.43 -26.68 5.70
CA LEU A 108 -5.98 -28.02 5.31
C LEU A 108 -6.54 -29.08 6.27
N ILE A 109 -6.47 -28.85 7.57
CA ILE A 109 -7.05 -29.73 8.59
C ILE A 109 -8.57 -29.85 8.38
N GLN A 110 -9.26 -28.72 8.16
CA GLN A 110 -10.70 -28.72 7.87
C GLN A 110 -11.03 -29.50 6.60
N ALA A 111 -10.29 -29.29 5.50
CA ALA A 111 -10.50 -30.02 4.25
C ALA A 111 -10.35 -31.53 4.47
N LEU A 112 -9.34 -31.98 5.21
CA LEU A 112 -9.15 -33.40 5.52
C LEU A 112 -10.26 -33.96 6.42
N GLY A 113 -10.70 -33.22 7.44
CA GLY A 113 -11.74 -33.65 8.37
C GLY A 113 -13.14 -33.76 7.76
N TYR A 114 -13.48 -32.89 6.80
CA TYR A 114 -14.81 -32.87 6.16
C TYR A 114 -14.85 -33.57 4.80
N ARG A 115 -13.86 -34.42 4.51
CA ARG A 115 -13.70 -35.09 3.20
C ARG A 115 -14.96 -35.80 2.69
N GLN A 116 -15.71 -36.45 3.58
CA GLN A 116 -16.94 -37.17 3.21
C GLN A 116 -18.17 -36.26 3.06
N SER A 117 -18.17 -35.08 3.68
CA SER A 117 -19.28 -34.11 3.64
C SER A 117 -19.17 -33.15 2.45
N MET A 118 -17.97 -32.90 1.95
CA MET A 118 -17.68 -31.90 0.90
C MET A 118 -17.77 -32.44 -0.53
N SER A 119 -18.70 -33.36 -0.80
CA SER A 119 -18.85 -34.04 -2.10
C SER A 119 -18.74 -33.07 -3.30
N GLY A 120 -17.83 -33.39 -4.23
CA GLY A 120 -17.53 -32.60 -5.43
C GLY A 120 -16.64 -31.35 -5.25
N ARG A 121 -16.62 -30.69 -4.08
CA ARG A 121 -15.84 -29.44 -3.86
C ARG A 121 -14.59 -29.60 -3.01
N TRP A 122 -14.40 -30.76 -2.38
CA TRP A 122 -13.26 -31.06 -1.53
C TRP A 122 -11.90 -30.76 -2.18
N LEU A 123 -11.73 -31.11 -3.46
CA LEU A 123 -10.52 -30.82 -4.25
C LEU A 123 -10.23 -29.32 -4.34
N TRP A 124 -11.25 -28.48 -4.55
CA TRP A 124 -11.09 -27.02 -4.59
C TRP A 124 -10.67 -26.45 -3.24
N PHE A 125 -11.21 -26.97 -2.13
CA PHE A 125 -10.80 -26.58 -0.79
C PHE A 125 -9.36 -26.99 -0.47
N LEU A 126 -8.93 -28.18 -0.93
CA LEU A 126 -7.56 -28.68 -0.76
C LEU A 126 -6.54 -27.87 -1.56
N ILE A 127 -6.86 -27.56 -2.82
CA ILE A 127 -6.02 -26.68 -3.64
C ILE A 127 -5.94 -25.29 -2.99
N GLY A 128 -7.08 -24.77 -2.52
CA GLY A 128 -7.13 -23.50 -1.79
C GLY A 128 -6.23 -23.49 -0.56
N SER A 129 -6.25 -24.53 0.28
CA SER A 129 -5.38 -24.58 1.47
C SER A 129 -3.89 -24.66 1.10
N LEU A 130 -3.53 -25.45 0.08
CA LEU A 130 -2.16 -25.51 -0.43
C LEU A 130 -1.69 -24.16 -0.99
N LEU A 131 -2.55 -23.43 -1.70
CA LEU A 131 -2.23 -22.08 -2.18
C LEU A 131 -1.98 -21.11 -1.02
N TRP A 132 -2.84 -21.13 0.01
CA TRP A 132 -2.65 -20.32 1.21
C TRP A 132 -1.32 -20.60 1.91
N ILE A 133 -0.96 -21.88 2.06
CA ILE A 133 0.33 -22.29 2.62
C ILE A 133 1.47 -21.83 1.70
N GLY A 134 1.37 -22.08 0.40
CA GLY A 134 2.39 -21.70 -0.59
C GLY A 134 2.68 -20.20 -0.59
N VAL A 135 1.65 -19.36 -0.55
CA VAL A 135 1.78 -17.90 -0.41
C VAL A 135 2.50 -17.57 0.89
N GLY A 136 2.09 -18.18 2.01
CA GLY A 136 2.75 -17.98 3.30
C GLY A 136 4.25 -18.30 3.28
N ILE A 137 4.64 -19.45 2.71
CA ILE A 137 6.04 -19.85 2.56
C ILE A 137 6.80 -18.84 1.67
N LEU A 138 6.22 -18.46 0.53
CA LEU A 138 6.83 -17.51 -0.39
C LEU A 138 7.12 -16.16 0.28
N MET A 139 6.17 -15.69 1.11
CA MET A 139 6.32 -14.46 1.88
C MET A 139 7.36 -14.55 2.98
N LEU A 140 7.52 -15.70 3.64
CA LEU A 140 8.56 -15.88 4.65
C LEU A 140 9.97 -16.05 4.07
N THR A 141 10.08 -16.68 2.91
CA THR A 141 11.38 -16.93 2.26
C THR A 141 11.93 -15.69 1.58
N ASN A 142 11.07 -14.85 0.99
CA ASN A 142 11.47 -13.65 0.26
C ASN A 142 10.58 -12.44 0.62
N PRO A 143 10.64 -11.97 1.88
CA PRO A 143 9.67 -11.00 2.39
C PRO A 143 9.72 -9.67 1.66
N PHE A 144 10.90 -9.13 1.37
CA PHE A 144 11.00 -7.88 0.62
C PHE A 144 10.44 -8.00 -0.81
N SER A 145 10.76 -9.08 -1.52
CA SER A 145 10.17 -9.33 -2.84
C SER A 145 8.65 -9.47 -2.77
N SER A 146 8.12 -10.13 -1.73
CA SER A 146 6.68 -10.21 -1.51
C SER A 146 6.06 -8.85 -1.22
N LEU A 147 6.75 -7.95 -0.52
CA LEU A 147 6.30 -6.56 -0.37
C LEU A 147 6.17 -5.87 -1.73
N LEU A 148 7.15 -6.05 -2.63
CA LEU A 148 7.08 -5.48 -3.98
C LEU A 148 5.90 -6.04 -4.77
N VAL A 149 5.59 -7.33 -4.63
CA VAL A 149 4.38 -7.93 -5.23
C VAL A 149 3.11 -7.29 -4.64
N LEU A 150 3.07 -7.00 -3.34
CA LEU A 150 1.94 -6.27 -2.75
C LEU A 150 1.79 -4.88 -3.36
N PHE A 151 2.89 -4.14 -3.55
CA PHE A 151 2.87 -2.86 -4.27
C PHE A 151 2.33 -3.02 -5.70
N GLN A 152 2.75 -4.05 -6.43
CA GLN A 152 2.23 -4.33 -7.77
C GLN A 152 0.73 -4.63 -7.76
N LEU A 153 0.24 -5.38 -6.78
CA LEU A 153 -1.20 -5.59 -6.58
C LEU A 153 -1.94 -4.28 -6.32
N PHE A 154 -1.38 -3.40 -5.48
CA PHE A 154 -1.91 -2.04 -5.30
C PHE A 154 -1.93 -1.25 -6.62
N GLY A 155 -0.87 -1.32 -7.42
CA GLY A 155 -0.81 -0.70 -8.76
C GLY A 155 -1.90 -1.23 -9.69
N GLY A 156 -2.12 -2.55 -9.71
CA GLY A 156 -3.20 -3.18 -10.47
C GLY A 156 -4.59 -2.75 -10.01
N ILE A 157 -4.80 -2.62 -8.69
CA ILE A 157 -6.06 -2.10 -8.12
C ILE A 157 -6.29 -0.65 -8.54
N LEU A 158 -5.26 0.21 -8.51
CA LEU A 158 -5.37 1.60 -8.98
C LEU A 158 -5.77 1.68 -10.45
N ILE A 159 -5.21 0.81 -11.31
CA ILE A 159 -5.60 0.73 -12.71
C ILE A 159 -7.07 0.28 -12.83
N ALA A 160 -7.49 -0.73 -12.07
CA ALA A 160 -8.88 -1.20 -12.09
C ALA A 160 -9.86 -0.09 -11.65
N ILE A 161 -9.51 0.68 -10.61
CA ILE A 161 -10.30 1.84 -10.17
C ILE A 161 -10.37 2.89 -11.27
N ALA A 162 -9.24 3.23 -11.90
CA ALA A 162 -9.20 4.21 -13.00
C ALA A 162 -10.08 3.79 -14.18
N VAL A 163 -10.04 2.51 -14.57
CA VAL A 163 -10.90 1.96 -15.63
C VAL A 163 -12.38 2.04 -15.25
N LEU A 164 -12.72 1.73 -14.00
CA LEU A 164 -14.09 1.82 -13.49
C LEU A 164 -14.59 3.27 -13.49
N GLU A 165 -13.78 4.22 -13.03
CA GLU A 165 -14.13 5.65 -13.04
C GLU A 165 -14.35 6.18 -14.46
N LEU A 166 -13.52 5.77 -15.42
CA LEU A 166 -13.71 6.10 -16.84
C LEU A 166 -15.01 5.52 -17.37
N PHE A 167 -15.31 4.26 -17.07
CA PHE A 167 -16.55 3.62 -17.49
C PHE A 167 -17.79 4.34 -16.93
N LEU A 168 -17.77 4.69 -15.64
CA LEU A 168 -18.84 5.44 -14.98
C LEU A 168 -19.03 6.83 -15.60
N TYR A 169 -17.93 7.53 -15.91
CA TYR A 169 -17.98 8.83 -16.59
C TYR A 169 -18.72 8.74 -17.93
N PHE A 170 -18.41 7.72 -18.75
CA PHE A 170 -19.09 7.52 -20.03
C PHE A 170 -20.56 7.12 -19.84
N ALA A 171 -20.87 6.24 -18.89
CA ALA A 171 -22.24 5.79 -18.61
C ALA A 171 -23.15 6.95 -18.17
N ILE A 172 -22.69 7.84 -17.28
CA ILE A 172 -23.45 9.02 -16.83
C ILE A 172 -23.70 9.99 -18.00
N ARG A 173 -22.71 10.16 -18.89
CA ARG A 173 -22.85 11.02 -20.07
C ARG A 173 -23.85 10.45 -21.08
N SER A 174 -23.97 9.13 -21.21
CA SER A 174 -25.00 8.50 -22.05
C SER A 174 -26.42 8.69 -21.50
N THR A 175 -26.62 8.62 -20.19
CA THR A 175 -27.96 8.78 -19.57
C THR A 175 -28.46 10.23 -19.63
N LYS A 176 -27.59 11.23 -19.46
CA LYS A 176 -27.94 12.65 -19.66
C LYS A 176 -28.40 12.98 -21.08
N ARG A 177 -28.00 12.18 -22.08
CA ARG A 177 -28.47 12.34 -23.47
C ARG A 177 -29.88 11.79 -23.69
N GLN A 178 -30.34 10.84 -22.86
CA GLN A 178 -31.68 10.24 -22.96
C GLN A 178 -32.74 11.01 -22.16
N ALA A 179 -32.38 11.63 -21.03
CA ALA A 179 -33.31 12.45 -20.22
C ALA A 179 -33.57 13.86 -20.78
N ARG A 180 -33.09 14.17 -22.00
CA ARG A 180 -33.28 15.45 -22.69
C ARG A 180 -34.26 15.35 -23.88
N TYR A 181 -34.94 14.21 -24.00
CA TYR A 181 -36.12 13.97 -24.85
C TYR A 181 -37.31 13.69 -23.95
#